data_AF-A0A8H4GMK7-F1
#
_entry.id   AF-A0A8H4GMK7-F1
#
_cell.length_a   1.000
_cell.length_b   1.000
_cell.length_c   1.000
_cell.angle_alpha   90.00
_cell.angle_beta   90.00
_cell.angle_gamma   90.00
#
_symmetry.space_group_name_H-M   'P 1'
#
loop_
_entity.id
_entity.type
_entity.pdbx_description
1 polymer ?
#
loop_
_entity_poly.entity_id
_entity_poly.type
_entity_poly.pdbx_seq_one_letter_code
_entity_poly.pdbx_strand_id
1 'polypeptide(L)'
;MCAKIYFFLAILAIIDSFSLVLAASTTSSDYIIVGGGACGLVLANRLSEDVRLSVLIIERGGSVLENPLVYNTSLYGAAFGSAIDYAYQSAADWIGNEGWTWESLVPYYKKGEDFQVPTPAQYSAGANYKALYHGRSGSLLVGWTYDMQNSTVHTELKSTHKNLGIPYLPDVNGGKMHGYSMFARTVNRAENTGTFGPAVARSVEVTLSDGTIETITANKEVILSAGSLISPAILERPGVGNPDILAQHTIPLIVNLTTVGENLQDQINTQFSYTSNVSYTGQGTYLGHPTASDIFGRNTTNVANDVKNNLADHAAKVLPPVMAP
;
A
#
# COMPACT_ATOMS: atom_id res chain seq x y z
N MET A 1 -14.88 -2.32 19.11
CA MET A 1 -14.11 -3.54 19.46
C MET A 1 -13.76 -4.28 18.18
N CYS A 2 -12.60 -4.93 18.08
CA CYS A 2 -12.14 -5.54 16.84
C CYS A 2 -12.71 -6.95 16.64
N ALA A 3 -13.22 -7.22 15.44
CA ALA A 3 -13.54 -8.58 15.00
C ALA A 3 -12.29 -9.47 14.93
N LYS A 4 -12.48 -10.78 15.13
CA LYS A 4 -11.47 -11.82 14.89
C LYS A 4 -11.98 -12.76 13.81
N ILE A 5 -11.14 -13.04 12.81
CA ILE A 5 -11.40 -14.07 11.81
C ILE A 5 -10.85 -15.39 12.34
N TYR A 6 -11.61 -16.46 12.17
CA TYR A 6 -11.18 -17.85 12.36
C TYR A 6 -11.40 -18.61 11.04
N PHE A 7 -10.89 -19.83 10.93
CA PHE A 7 -11.14 -20.72 9.79
C PHE A 7 -11.35 -22.14 10.34
N PHE A 8 -12.38 -22.83 9.89
CA PHE A 8 -12.60 -24.26 10.16
C PHE A 8 -12.77 -25.01 8.84
N LEU A 9 -11.89 -25.97 8.56
CA LEU A 9 -12.11 -26.93 7.46
C LEU A 9 -12.96 -28.10 7.98
N ALA A 10 -14.23 -28.14 7.55
CA ALA A 10 -15.09 -29.29 7.80
C ALA A 10 -14.73 -30.45 6.85
N ILE A 11 -13.91 -31.40 7.31
CA ILE A 11 -13.66 -32.65 6.59
C ILE A 11 -14.89 -33.55 6.73
N LEU A 12 -15.49 -33.92 5.60
CA LEU A 12 -16.73 -34.70 5.55
C LEU A 12 -16.46 -36.19 5.86
N ALA A 13 -16.71 -36.61 7.10
CA ALA A 13 -16.76 -38.03 7.47
C ALA A 13 -18.20 -38.56 7.30
N ILE A 14 -18.36 -39.70 6.62
CA ILE A 14 -19.67 -40.29 6.30
C ILE A 14 -20.22 -41.02 7.53
N ILE A 15 -21.29 -40.48 8.14
CA ILE A 15 -22.23 -41.21 9.01
C ILE A 15 -23.66 -40.79 8.62
N ASP A 16 -24.59 -41.74 8.73
CA ASP A 16 -25.92 -41.70 8.15
C ASP A 16 -26.98 -40.85 8.91
N SER A 17 -28.08 -40.58 8.19
CA SER A 17 -29.45 -40.33 8.71
C SER A 17 -29.83 -38.98 9.40
N PHE A 18 -30.85 -38.33 8.80
CA PHE A 18 -31.85 -37.39 9.34
C PHE A 18 -31.42 -36.10 10.10
N SER A 19 -31.60 -34.94 9.43
CA SER A 19 -32.69 -33.99 9.77
C SER A 19 -32.78 -32.81 8.77
N LEU A 20 -33.86 -32.02 8.85
CA LEU A 20 -34.05 -30.79 8.06
C LEU A 20 -32.93 -29.77 8.31
N VAL A 21 -32.40 -29.19 7.24
CA VAL A 21 -31.63 -27.94 7.27
C VAL A 21 -32.36 -26.92 6.41
N LEU A 22 -32.65 -25.74 6.96
CA LEU A 22 -33.23 -24.63 6.19
C LEU A 22 -32.24 -24.19 5.11
N ALA A 23 -32.75 -23.72 3.98
CA ALA A 23 -31.91 -23.22 2.89
C ALA A 23 -31.12 -21.97 3.34
N ALA A 24 -29.87 -22.17 3.75
CA ALA A 24 -28.90 -21.09 3.85
C ALA A 24 -28.71 -20.48 2.45
N SER A 25 -28.94 -19.18 2.31
CA SER A 25 -28.79 -18.48 1.04
C SER A 25 -27.29 -18.31 0.72
N THR A 26 -26.72 -19.26 -0.01
CA THR A 26 -25.33 -19.21 -0.49
C THR A 26 -25.15 -18.08 -1.51
N THR A 27 -24.82 -16.89 -1.00
CA THR A 27 -24.49 -15.69 -1.80
C THR A 27 -23.29 -15.97 -2.72
N SER A 28 -23.29 -15.44 -3.96
CA SER A 28 -22.37 -15.96 -4.97
C SER A 28 -22.02 -15.01 -6.15
N SER A 29 -20.71 -14.71 -6.32
CA SER A 29 -20.02 -13.78 -7.27
C SER A 29 -18.65 -14.30 -7.77
N ASP A 30 -18.38 -14.47 -9.07
CA ASP A 30 -17.25 -15.27 -9.64
C ASP A 30 -15.88 -15.12 -8.95
N TYR A 31 -15.47 -13.88 -8.66
CA TYR A 31 -14.23 -13.54 -7.99
C TYR A 31 -14.47 -12.97 -6.59
N ILE A 32 -13.53 -13.22 -5.67
CA ILE A 32 -13.49 -12.58 -4.35
C ILE A 32 -12.20 -11.84 -4.17
N ILE A 33 -12.27 -10.64 -3.57
CA ILE A 33 -11.13 -9.84 -3.19
C ILE A 33 -11.24 -9.56 -1.68
N VAL A 34 -10.27 -10.07 -0.93
CA VAL A 34 -10.20 -9.92 0.54
C VAL A 34 -9.30 -8.74 0.85
N GLY A 35 -9.89 -7.58 1.10
CA GLY A 35 -9.25 -6.28 1.28
C GLY A 35 -9.64 -5.30 0.17
N GLY A 36 -10.44 -4.29 0.51
CA GLY A 36 -10.84 -3.17 -0.35
C GLY A 36 -9.79 -2.05 -0.40
N GLY A 37 -8.52 -2.37 -0.22
CA GLY A 37 -7.40 -1.45 -0.35
C GLY A 37 -7.01 -1.18 -1.81
N ALA A 38 -5.91 -0.45 -2.02
CA ALA A 38 -5.46 0.02 -3.33
C ALA A 38 -5.41 -1.07 -4.42
N CYS A 39 -4.79 -2.22 -4.13
CA CYS A 39 -4.74 -3.34 -5.08
C CYS A 39 -6.12 -3.97 -5.31
N GLY A 40 -6.91 -4.15 -4.24
CA GLY A 40 -8.22 -4.80 -4.30
C GLY A 40 -9.24 -4.02 -5.12
N LEU A 41 -9.33 -2.70 -4.94
CA LEU A 41 -10.23 -1.87 -5.75
C LEU A 41 -9.85 -1.88 -7.25
N VAL A 42 -8.54 -1.87 -7.57
CA VAL A 42 -8.05 -1.96 -8.95
C VAL A 42 -8.41 -3.31 -9.57
N LEU A 43 -8.20 -4.42 -8.84
CA LEU A 43 -8.56 -5.76 -9.32
C LEU A 43 -10.07 -5.89 -9.52
N ALA A 44 -10.88 -5.39 -8.58
CA ALA A 44 -12.33 -5.44 -8.68
C ALA A 44 -12.85 -4.63 -9.87
N ASN A 45 -12.30 -3.43 -10.09
CA ASN A 45 -12.64 -2.58 -11.23
C ASN A 45 -12.32 -3.28 -12.56
N ARG A 46 -11.17 -3.95 -12.70
CA ARG A 46 -10.82 -4.64 -13.96
C ARG A 46 -11.57 -5.95 -14.17
N LEU A 47 -11.85 -6.72 -13.12
CA LEU A 47 -12.64 -7.96 -13.23
C LEU A 47 -14.12 -7.69 -13.55
N SER A 48 -14.67 -6.55 -13.11
CA SER A 48 -16.03 -6.13 -13.44
C SER A 48 -16.18 -5.39 -14.78
N GLU A 49 -15.10 -5.21 -15.57
CA GLU A 49 -15.20 -4.78 -16.98
C GLU A 49 -15.94 -5.83 -17.84
N ASP A 50 -15.84 -7.11 -17.48
CA ASP A 50 -16.65 -8.18 -18.07
C ASP A 50 -17.97 -8.35 -17.29
N VAL A 51 -19.06 -7.82 -17.84
CA VAL A 51 -20.41 -7.86 -17.26
C VAL A 51 -20.98 -9.28 -17.07
N ARG A 52 -20.29 -10.33 -17.52
CA ARG A 52 -20.62 -11.74 -17.28
C ARG A 52 -19.99 -12.27 -15.98
N LEU A 53 -19.00 -11.57 -15.45
CA LEU A 53 -18.35 -11.88 -14.17
C LEU A 53 -19.01 -11.10 -13.05
N SER A 54 -19.05 -11.73 -11.89
CA SER A 54 -19.50 -11.12 -10.64
C SER A 54 -18.32 -11.05 -9.65
N VAL A 55 -18.26 -10.01 -8.81
CA VAL A 55 -17.09 -9.77 -7.93
C VAL A 55 -17.52 -9.34 -6.53
N LEU A 56 -16.89 -9.92 -5.50
CA LEU A 56 -16.94 -9.43 -4.11
C LEU A 56 -15.68 -8.63 -3.75
N ILE A 57 -15.87 -7.55 -3.00
CA ILE A 57 -14.83 -6.96 -2.14
C ILE A 57 -15.27 -7.10 -0.68
N ILE A 58 -14.52 -7.83 0.14
CA ILE A 58 -14.64 -7.74 1.61
C ILE A 58 -13.65 -6.70 2.09
N GLU A 59 -14.14 -5.71 2.82
CA GLU A 59 -13.30 -4.77 3.57
C GLU A 59 -13.68 -4.82 5.05
N ARG A 60 -12.68 -4.67 5.91
CA ARG A 60 -12.82 -4.62 7.38
C ARG A 60 -13.23 -3.22 7.86
N GLY A 61 -12.81 -2.18 7.15
CA GLY A 61 -13.22 -0.80 7.37
C GLY A 61 -14.61 -0.47 6.80
N GLY A 62 -15.20 0.61 7.31
CA GLY A 62 -16.36 1.25 6.67
C GLY A 62 -15.96 2.21 5.56
N SER A 63 -16.93 2.75 4.82
CA SER A 63 -16.66 3.85 3.89
C SER A 63 -16.16 5.09 4.63
N VAL A 64 -15.09 5.69 4.11
CA VAL A 64 -14.48 6.93 4.64
C VAL A 64 -14.48 8.07 3.61
N LEU A 65 -15.30 7.95 2.54
CA LEU A 65 -15.42 8.94 1.46
C LEU A 65 -15.75 10.36 1.97
N GLU A 66 -16.56 10.46 3.02
CA GLU A 66 -16.99 11.72 3.64
C GLU A 66 -16.13 12.12 4.85
N ASN A 67 -15.02 11.41 5.12
CA ASN A 67 -14.12 11.74 6.22
C ASN A 67 -13.08 12.80 5.79
N PRO A 68 -13.09 14.02 6.36
CA PRO A 68 -12.13 15.06 5.98
C PRO A 68 -10.68 14.69 6.29
N LEU A 69 -10.40 13.77 7.23
CA LEU A 69 -9.04 13.27 7.48
C LEU A 69 -8.49 12.40 6.35
N VAL A 70 -9.35 11.96 5.41
CA VAL A 70 -8.98 11.12 4.26
C VAL A 70 -8.95 11.92 2.98
N TYR A 71 -9.98 12.73 2.69
CA TYR A 71 -10.05 13.46 1.42
C TYR A 71 -9.29 14.80 1.43
N ASN A 72 -9.10 15.46 2.58
CA ASN A 72 -8.46 16.78 2.62
C ASN A 72 -6.94 16.64 2.64
N THR A 73 -6.30 16.87 1.50
CA THR A 73 -4.83 16.80 1.34
C THR A 73 -4.05 17.67 2.32
N SER A 74 -4.65 18.75 2.83
CA SER A 74 -4.02 19.68 3.77
C SER A 74 -4.07 19.19 5.23
N LEU A 75 -4.73 18.06 5.51
CA LEU A 75 -4.72 17.35 6.79
C LEU A 75 -3.85 16.08 6.75
N TYR A 76 -2.94 15.96 5.78
CA TYR A 76 -2.04 14.81 5.63
C TYR A 76 -1.30 14.50 6.95
N GLY A 77 -1.41 13.25 7.40
CA GLY A 77 -0.84 12.77 8.66
C GLY A 77 -1.73 12.92 9.89
N ALA A 78 -2.81 13.71 9.84
CA ALA A 78 -3.78 13.81 10.95
C ALA A 78 -4.61 12.52 11.14
N ALA A 79 -4.57 11.59 10.18
CA ALA A 79 -5.15 10.26 10.29
C ALA A 79 -4.23 9.26 11.03
N PHE A 80 -2.93 9.54 11.20
CA PHE A 80 -1.98 8.58 11.79
C PHE A 80 -2.30 8.32 13.28
N GLY A 81 -2.17 7.06 13.69
CA GLY A 81 -2.55 6.58 15.03
C GLY A 81 -4.06 6.58 15.32
N SER A 82 -4.92 6.89 14.35
CA SER A 82 -6.39 6.84 14.51
C SER A 82 -6.98 5.49 14.07
N ALA A 83 -8.29 5.29 14.25
CA ALA A 83 -8.98 4.05 13.88
C ALA A 83 -9.04 3.76 12.37
N ILE A 84 -8.55 4.67 11.52
CA ILE A 84 -8.39 4.49 10.06
C ILE A 84 -6.92 4.37 9.61
N ASP A 85 -5.98 4.44 10.55
CA ASP A 85 -4.58 4.07 10.32
C ASP A 85 -4.37 2.63 10.84
N TYR A 86 -3.73 1.81 10.01
CA TYR A 86 -3.45 0.41 10.30
C TYR A 86 -2.03 0.18 10.84
N ALA A 87 -1.20 1.24 10.94
CA ALA A 87 0.06 1.31 11.70
C ALA A 87 1.02 0.12 11.49
N TYR A 88 1.44 -0.10 10.23
CA TYR A 88 2.27 -1.24 9.81
C TYR A 88 3.75 -1.17 10.31
N GLN A 89 4.42 -2.32 10.50
CA GLN A 89 5.82 -2.54 10.95
C GLN A 89 6.43 -3.83 10.30
N SER A 90 7.76 -4.05 10.28
CA SER A 90 8.42 -4.70 9.10
C SER A 90 9.94 -5.06 9.11
N ALA A 91 10.40 -6.20 8.52
CA ALA A 91 11.74 -6.46 7.87
C ALA A 91 11.93 -7.91 7.26
N ALA A 92 12.71 -8.23 6.19
CA ALA A 92 13.02 -7.55 4.89
C ALA A 92 13.83 -8.41 3.84
N ASP A 93 13.26 -8.87 2.68
CA ASP A 93 13.99 -9.11 1.38
C ASP A 93 13.11 -9.41 0.11
N TRP A 94 13.67 -9.41 -1.13
CA TRP A 94 12.95 -9.53 -2.44
C TRP A 94 13.56 -10.53 -3.49
N ILE A 95 12.72 -11.09 -4.39
CA ILE A 95 13.10 -12.00 -5.49
C ILE A 95 12.57 -11.52 -6.86
N GLY A 96 13.38 -11.63 -7.92
CA GLY A 96 13.02 -11.23 -9.29
C GLY A 96 12.26 -12.31 -10.06
N ASN A 97 11.01 -12.02 -10.44
CA ASN A 97 10.13 -12.93 -11.18
C ASN A 97 10.19 -12.72 -12.70
N GLU A 98 10.02 -13.79 -13.49
CA GLU A 98 10.00 -13.71 -14.96
C GLU A 98 8.86 -12.81 -15.47
N GLY A 99 9.16 -11.95 -16.45
CA GLY A 99 8.20 -11.00 -17.02
C GLY A 99 7.96 -9.72 -16.22
N TRP A 100 8.48 -9.59 -14.99
CA TRP A 100 8.35 -8.39 -14.16
C TRP A 100 9.56 -7.46 -14.34
N THR A 101 9.54 -6.63 -15.38
CA THR A 101 10.58 -5.62 -15.66
C THR A 101 9.97 -4.22 -15.68
N TRP A 102 10.82 -3.19 -15.72
CA TRP A 102 10.39 -1.80 -15.88
C TRP A 102 9.55 -1.62 -17.17
N GLU A 103 9.97 -2.23 -18.27
CA GLU A 103 9.36 -2.14 -19.60
C GLU A 103 7.97 -2.79 -19.63
N SER A 104 7.77 -3.90 -18.91
CA SER A 104 6.45 -4.54 -18.84
C SER A 104 5.49 -3.84 -17.87
N LEU A 105 6.00 -3.15 -16.84
CA LEU A 105 5.19 -2.44 -15.83
C LEU A 105 4.78 -1.01 -16.24
N VAL A 106 5.61 -0.29 -17.00
CA VAL A 106 5.31 1.08 -17.48
C VAL A 106 3.93 1.23 -18.17
N PRO A 107 3.48 0.29 -19.03
CA PRO A 107 2.13 0.31 -19.58
C PRO A 107 1.02 0.25 -18.51
N TYR A 108 1.21 -0.50 -17.42
CA TYR A 108 0.23 -0.63 -16.35
C TYR A 108 0.18 0.60 -15.44
N TYR A 109 1.33 1.19 -15.09
CA TYR A 109 1.37 2.48 -14.37
C TYR A 109 0.57 3.55 -15.14
N LYS A 110 0.78 3.65 -16.46
CA LYS A 110 0.06 4.57 -17.35
C LYS A 110 -1.42 4.22 -17.54
N LYS A 111 -1.80 2.93 -17.53
CA LYS A 111 -3.22 2.50 -17.60
C LYS A 111 -4.00 2.85 -16.32
N GLY A 112 -3.31 2.99 -15.19
CA GLY A 112 -3.89 3.44 -13.93
C GLY A 112 -4.12 4.96 -13.84
N GLU A 113 -3.28 5.75 -14.51
CA GLU A 113 -3.17 7.20 -14.30
C GLU A 113 -3.99 8.05 -15.30
N ASP A 114 -4.66 9.09 -14.80
CA ASP A 114 -5.00 10.28 -15.56
C ASP A 114 -4.25 11.50 -14.99
N PHE A 115 -3.19 11.90 -15.69
CA PHE A 115 -2.29 12.95 -15.24
C PHE A 115 -2.80 14.32 -15.68
N GLN A 116 -2.85 15.26 -14.73
CA GLN A 116 -3.28 16.63 -14.93
C GLN A 116 -2.05 17.50 -15.18
N VAL A 117 -2.01 18.21 -16.31
CA VAL A 117 -0.89 19.15 -16.58
C VAL A 117 -0.83 20.27 -15.53
N PRO A 118 0.37 20.73 -15.13
CA PRO A 118 0.50 21.90 -14.29
C PRO A 118 -0.16 23.11 -14.94
N THR A 119 -0.86 23.90 -14.13
CA THR A 119 -1.31 25.24 -14.51
C THR A 119 -0.13 26.21 -14.62
N PRO A 120 -0.26 27.37 -15.28
CA PRO A 120 0.81 28.38 -15.33
C PRO A 120 1.30 28.83 -13.94
N ALA A 121 0.42 28.85 -12.94
CA ALA A 121 0.79 29.14 -11.55
C ALA A 121 1.66 28.03 -10.93
N GLN A 122 1.30 26.76 -11.14
CA GLN A 122 2.05 25.60 -10.65
C GLN A 122 3.41 25.48 -11.35
N TYR A 123 3.48 25.74 -12.67
CA TYR A 123 4.75 25.90 -13.39
C TYR A 123 5.63 27.02 -12.79
N SER A 124 5.01 28.16 -12.43
CA SER A 124 5.72 29.28 -11.78
C SER A 124 6.22 28.91 -10.38
N ALA A 125 5.53 28.02 -9.67
CA ALA A 125 5.96 27.41 -8.40
C ALA A 125 7.01 26.29 -8.58
N GLY A 126 7.37 25.93 -9.82
CA GLY A 126 8.41 24.95 -10.15
C GLY A 126 7.91 23.56 -10.56
N ALA A 127 6.60 23.31 -10.57
CA ALA A 127 6.04 22.05 -11.06
C ALA A 127 6.46 21.81 -12.52
N ASN A 128 6.76 20.56 -12.85
CA ASN A 128 7.24 20.17 -14.17
C ASN A 128 6.95 18.68 -14.40
N TYR A 129 6.95 18.24 -15.65
CA TYR A 129 6.72 16.83 -16.01
C TYR A 129 7.28 16.53 -17.41
N LYS A 130 7.37 15.24 -17.76
CA LYS A 130 7.65 14.77 -19.13
C LYS A 130 6.47 13.96 -19.63
N ALA A 131 5.80 14.45 -20.67
CA ALA A 131 4.58 13.83 -21.21
C ALA A 131 4.71 12.34 -21.56
N LEU A 132 5.92 11.88 -21.94
CA LEU A 132 6.21 10.48 -22.26
C LEU A 132 6.06 9.51 -21.07
N TYR A 133 6.10 9.99 -19.82
CA TYR A 133 6.08 9.12 -18.63
C TYR A 133 4.66 8.83 -18.11
N HIS A 134 3.66 9.63 -18.50
CA HIS A 134 2.36 9.68 -17.83
C HIS A 134 1.16 9.15 -18.63
N GLY A 135 0.16 8.63 -17.92
CA GLY A 135 -1.18 8.30 -18.42
C GLY A 135 -2.11 9.52 -18.52
N ARG A 136 -3.23 9.38 -19.23
CA ARG A 136 -4.22 10.45 -19.54
C ARG A 136 -5.66 9.94 -19.64
N SER A 137 -5.92 8.77 -19.06
CA SER A 137 -7.19 8.04 -19.26
C SER A 137 -7.42 6.90 -18.24
N GLY A 138 -6.64 6.86 -17.17
CA GLY A 138 -6.83 5.93 -16.06
C GLY A 138 -7.80 6.49 -15.02
N SER A 139 -8.05 5.71 -13.97
CA SER A 139 -8.99 6.08 -12.90
C SER A 139 -8.34 6.91 -11.78
N LEU A 140 -7.01 7.03 -11.76
CA LEU A 140 -6.24 7.71 -10.71
C LEU A 140 -5.83 9.11 -11.17
N LEU A 141 -6.52 10.14 -10.68
CA LEU A 141 -6.17 11.55 -10.94
C LEU A 141 -4.87 11.92 -10.22
N VAL A 142 -3.83 12.24 -10.98
CA VAL A 142 -2.51 12.64 -10.49
C VAL A 142 -2.18 14.06 -10.95
N GLY A 143 -1.57 14.88 -10.09
CA GLY A 143 -1.26 16.28 -10.40
C GLY A 143 -0.71 17.05 -9.20
N TRP A 144 -0.96 18.36 -9.15
CA TRP A 144 -0.58 19.21 -8.02
C TRP A 144 -1.80 19.91 -7.42
N THR A 145 -1.77 20.16 -6.12
CA THR A 145 -2.78 20.99 -5.43
C THR A 145 -2.70 22.45 -5.90
N TYR A 146 -3.77 23.22 -5.71
CA TYR A 146 -3.77 24.64 -6.08
C TYR A 146 -2.88 25.48 -5.16
N ASP A 147 -2.76 25.07 -3.90
CA ASP A 147 -2.03 25.75 -2.82
C ASP A 147 -0.53 25.41 -2.77
N MET A 148 0.11 25.07 -3.91
CA MET A 148 1.56 24.83 -3.96
C MET A 148 2.36 25.95 -3.29
N GLN A 149 3.33 25.55 -2.45
CA GLN A 149 4.23 26.49 -1.79
C GLN A 149 5.04 27.33 -2.79
N ASN A 150 5.32 28.57 -2.41
CA ASN A 150 5.87 29.58 -3.31
C ASN A 150 7.27 29.27 -3.87
N SER A 151 7.57 29.85 -5.04
CA SER A 151 8.73 29.50 -5.88
C SER A 151 10.10 29.81 -5.28
N THR A 152 10.18 30.60 -4.21
CA THR A 152 11.44 30.91 -3.52
C THR A 152 12.05 29.67 -2.89
N VAL A 153 11.25 28.84 -2.19
CA VAL A 153 11.75 27.60 -1.57
C VAL A 153 12.17 26.58 -2.62
N HIS A 154 11.41 26.43 -3.72
CA HIS A 154 11.87 25.60 -4.84
C HIS A 154 13.23 26.06 -5.38
N THR A 155 13.42 27.37 -5.55
CA THR A 155 14.65 27.95 -6.09
C THR A 155 15.85 27.69 -5.20
N GLU A 156 15.73 27.94 -3.89
CA GLU A 156 16.83 27.70 -2.94
C GLU A 156 17.15 26.21 -2.76
N LEU A 157 16.14 25.35 -2.68
CA LEU A 157 16.37 23.89 -2.61
C LEU A 157 17.03 23.37 -3.89
N LYS A 158 16.59 23.83 -5.07
CA LYS A 158 17.19 23.47 -6.37
C LYS A 158 18.65 23.93 -6.48
N SER A 159 18.95 25.14 -6.02
CA SER A 159 20.31 25.67 -5.93
C SER A 159 21.18 24.83 -5.00
N THR A 160 20.66 24.52 -3.80
CA THR A 160 21.33 23.70 -2.79
C THR A 160 21.67 22.31 -3.30
N HIS A 161 20.70 21.58 -3.87
CA HIS A 161 20.94 20.25 -4.44
C HIS A 161 21.98 20.28 -5.57
N LYS A 162 21.89 21.27 -6.48
CA LYS A 162 22.89 21.47 -7.55
C LYS A 162 24.30 21.68 -6.99
N ASN A 163 24.44 22.44 -5.91
CA ASN A 163 25.74 22.69 -5.27
C ASN A 163 26.31 21.46 -4.55
N LEU A 164 25.44 20.51 -4.16
CA LEU A 164 25.81 19.17 -3.67
C LEU A 164 26.08 18.16 -4.81
N GLY A 165 25.96 18.58 -6.08
CA GLY A 165 26.10 17.70 -7.25
C GLY A 165 24.84 16.88 -7.60
N ILE A 166 23.77 16.99 -6.80
CA ILE A 166 22.52 16.27 -7.00
C ILE A 166 21.72 16.95 -8.13
N PRO A 167 21.36 16.24 -9.22
CA PRO A 167 20.74 16.86 -10.39
C PRO A 167 19.28 17.28 -10.13
N TYR A 168 18.82 18.35 -10.78
CA TYR A 168 17.38 18.62 -10.88
C TYR A 168 16.76 17.71 -11.94
N LEU A 169 15.73 16.96 -11.53
CA LEU A 169 14.88 16.19 -12.43
C LEU A 169 13.58 16.98 -12.69
N PRO A 170 13.23 17.27 -13.96
CA PRO A 170 11.91 17.78 -14.32
C PRO A 170 10.77 16.79 -14.03
N ASP A 171 11.11 15.50 -13.86
CA ASP A 171 10.18 14.39 -13.65
C ASP A 171 10.98 13.17 -13.18
N VAL A 172 10.50 12.48 -12.15
CA VAL A 172 11.12 11.27 -11.55
C VAL A 172 10.53 9.96 -12.09
N ASN A 173 9.34 10.01 -12.70
CA ASN A 173 8.53 8.82 -13.01
C ASN A 173 9.04 8.01 -14.23
N GLY A 174 10.17 8.41 -14.81
CA GLY A 174 10.81 7.77 -15.96
C GLY A 174 11.83 6.68 -15.64
N GLY A 175 11.75 6.05 -14.46
CA GLY A 175 12.65 4.98 -14.04
C GLY A 175 14.06 5.45 -13.63
N LYS A 176 14.25 6.76 -13.43
CA LYS A 176 15.50 7.36 -12.92
C LYS A 176 15.17 8.46 -11.92
N MET A 177 15.32 8.15 -10.64
CA MET A 177 14.81 8.98 -9.55
C MET A 177 15.90 9.79 -8.81
N HIS A 178 17.19 9.44 -8.97
CA HIS A 178 18.32 10.17 -8.35
C HIS A 178 18.31 11.64 -8.77
N GLY A 179 18.10 12.53 -7.80
CA GLY A 179 17.94 13.96 -8.05
C GLY A 179 16.93 14.63 -7.13
N TYR A 180 16.69 15.91 -7.40
CA TYR A 180 15.69 16.77 -6.76
C TYR A 180 14.57 17.11 -7.75
N SER A 181 13.31 17.02 -7.33
CA SER A 181 12.13 17.27 -8.16
C SER A 181 10.99 17.94 -7.38
N MET A 182 10.03 18.50 -8.12
CA MET A 182 8.69 18.74 -7.62
C MET A 182 7.84 17.49 -7.90
N PHE A 183 7.29 16.85 -6.87
CA PHE A 183 6.52 15.61 -7.05
C PHE A 183 5.02 15.89 -7.22
N ALA A 184 4.38 15.15 -8.12
CA ALA A 184 2.93 15.11 -8.24
C ALA A 184 2.32 14.20 -7.17
N ARG A 185 1.06 14.45 -6.82
CA ARG A 185 0.27 13.74 -5.81
C ARG A 185 -1.00 13.17 -6.46
N THR A 186 -1.56 12.12 -5.87
CA THR A 186 -2.93 11.67 -6.17
C THR A 186 -3.91 12.73 -5.64
N VAL A 187 -4.56 13.48 -6.53
CA VAL A 187 -5.53 14.55 -6.18
C VAL A 187 -6.35 14.97 -7.40
N ASN A 188 -7.66 15.14 -7.26
CA ASN A 188 -8.47 15.85 -8.24
C ASN A 188 -8.21 17.37 -8.13
N ARG A 189 -7.62 18.00 -9.15
CA ARG A 189 -7.32 19.46 -9.15
C ARG A 189 -8.59 20.33 -9.13
N ALA A 190 -9.75 19.81 -9.51
CA ALA A 190 -11.01 20.55 -9.55
C ALA A 190 -11.73 20.58 -8.18
N GLU A 191 -11.57 19.53 -7.37
CA GLU A 191 -12.37 19.30 -6.15
C GLU A 191 -11.52 19.11 -4.88
N ASN A 192 -10.21 18.88 -5.03
CA ASN A 192 -9.24 18.65 -3.97
C ASN A 192 -9.54 17.43 -3.08
N THR A 193 -10.13 16.39 -3.68
CA THR A 193 -10.54 15.11 -3.08
C THR A 193 -10.21 13.92 -4.01
N GLY A 194 -10.59 12.69 -3.63
CA GLY A 194 -10.58 11.50 -4.48
C GLY A 194 -11.58 10.44 -3.99
N THR A 195 -12.20 9.67 -4.89
CA THR A 195 -13.37 8.81 -4.60
C THR A 195 -13.40 7.52 -5.44
N PHE A 196 -13.96 6.43 -4.88
CA PHE A 196 -14.23 5.13 -5.54
C PHE A 196 -15.48 4.46 -4.91
N GLY A 197 -16.12 3.49 -5.58
CA GLY A 197 -17.41 2.87 -5.18
C GLY A 197 -17.42 1.34 -4.93
N PRO A 198 -18.53 0.73 -4.43
CA PRO A 198 -18.53 -0.62 -3.79
C PRO A 198 -19.32 -1.77 -4.51
N ALA A 199 -18.98 -3.07 -4.25
CA ALA A 199 -19.70 -4.29 -4.74
C ALA A 199 -19.43 -5.63 -3.94
N VAL A 200 -20.34 -6.65 -4.03
CA VAL A 200 -20.59 -7.80 -3.09
C VAL A 200 -21.27 -9.02 -3.80
N ALA A 201 -21.21 -10.37 -3.53
CA ALA A 201 -20.58 -11.32 -2.55
C ALA A 201 -20.32 -12.79 -3.07
N ARG A 202 -19.28 -13.52 -2.56
CA ARG A 202 -18.90 -14.98 -2.73
C ARG A 202 -17.86 -15.38 -1.61
N SER A 203 -17.30 -16.61 -1.55
CA SER A 203 -16.06 -17.05 -0.82
C SER A 203 -15.22 -16.12 0.08
N VAL A 204 -15.67 -15.82 1.31
CA VAL A 204 -14.86 -16.00 2.56
C VAL A 204 -15.77 -16.53 3.69
N GLU A 205 -15.24 -16.92 4.85
CA GLU A 205 -15.96 -16.87 6.13
C GLU A 205 -15.88 -15.44 6.69
N VAL A 206 -17.02 -14.76 6.86
CA VAL A 206 -17.09 -13.36 7.30
C VAL A 206 -17.85 -13.25 8.60
N THR A 207 -17.23 -12.67 9.62
CA THR A 207 -17.95 -12.13 10.78
C THR A 207 -18.54 -10.77 10.42
N LEU A 208 -19.86 -10.72 10.25
CA LEU A 208 -20.61 -9.50 9.99
C LEU A 208 -20.60 -8.57 11.22
N SER A 209 -21.04 -7.32 11.04
CA SER A 209 -20.96 -6.26 12.06
C SER A 209 -21.83 -6.49 13.31
N ASP A 210 -22.78 -7.43 13.24
CA ASP A 210 -23.62 -7.90 14.34
C ASP A 210 -23.01 -9.10 15.11
N GLY A 211 -21.93 -9.69 14.58
CA GLY A 211 -21.32 -10.92 15.09
C GLY A 211 -21.75 -12.21 14.39
N THR A 212 -22.66 -12.15 13.41
CA THR A 212 -23.08 -13.31 12.60
C THR A 212 -21.91 -13.80 11.74
N ILE A 213 -21.71 -15.12 11.68
CA ILE A 213 -20.68 -15.76 10.85
C ILE A 213 -21.34 -16.33 9.60
N GLU A 214 -20.97 -15.84 8.41
CA GLU A 214 -21.42 -16.38 7.13
C GLU A 214 -20.26 -17.03 6.37
N THR A 215 -20.41 -18.30 5.99
CA THR A 215 -19.59 -18.94 4.96
C THR A 215 -20.29 -18.82 3.61
N ILE A 216 -19.50 -18.46 2.61
CA ILE A 216 -19.97 -18.24 1.25
C ILE A 216 -19.33 -19.32 0.34
N THR A 217 -19.58 -19.38 -0.98
CA THR A 217 -19.05 -20.47 -1.85
C THR A 217 -18.43 -19.95 -3.16
N ALA A 218 -17.08 -19.94 -3.33
CA ALA A 218 -16.26 -19.45 -4.46
C ALA A 218 -16.40 -20.26 -5.77
N ASN A 219 -16.59 -19.60 -6.93
CA ASN A 219 -16.72 -20.28 -8.24
C ASN A 219 -15.49 -20.18 -9.16
N LYS A 220 -14.57 -19.24 -8.91
CA LYS A 220 -13.28 -19.16 -9.62
C LYS A 220 -12.14 -19.06 -8.61
N GLU A 221 -11.90 -17.86 -8.08
CA GLU A 221 -10.69 -17.55 -7.32
C GLU A 221 -10.99 -16.68 -6.10
N VAL A 222 -10.29 -16.96 -5.00
CA VAL A 222 -10.18 -16.06 -3.84
C VAL A 222 -8.86 -15.31 -3.99
N ILE A 223 -8.94 -13.99 -4.17
CA ILE A 223 -7.79 -13.10 -4.30
C ILE A 223 -7.57 -12.39 -2.97
N LEU A 224 -6.36 -12.50 -2.43
CA LEU A 224 -5.98 -11.85 -1.18
C LEU A 224 -5.35 -10.48 -1.46
N SER A 225 -5.83 -9.44 -0.77
CA SER A 225 -5.44 -8.04 -0.99
C SER A 225 -5.49 -7.19 0.30
N ALA A 226 -5.39 -7.84 1.46
CA ALA A 226 -5.58 -7.23 2.79
C ALA A 226 -4.37 -6.41 3.29
N GLY A 227 -3.45 -6.04 2.40
CA GLY A 227 -2.16 -5.44 2.75
C GLY A 227 -1.12 -6.47 3.24
N SER A 228 0.14 -6.04 3.30
CA SER A 228 1.30 -6.91 3.56
C SER A 228 1.30 -7.59 4.93
N LEU A 229 0.70 -7.00 5.96
CA LEU A 229 0.70 -7.57 7.32
C LEU A 229 -0.48 -8.48 7.62
N ILE A 230 -1.63 -8.25 6.98
CA ILE A 230 -2.85 -9.02 7.27
C ILE A 230 -2.98 -10.21 6.33
N SER A 231 -2.44 -10.13 5.12
CA SER A 231 -2.47 -11.23 4.14
C SER A 231 -1.75 -12.50 4.65
N PRO A 232 -0.53 -12.44 5.22
CA PRO A 232 0.10 -13.63 5.80
C PRO A 232 -0.75 -14.28 6.90
N ALA A 233 -1.25 -13.50 7.85
CA ALA A 233 -2.12 -13.98 8.92
C ALA A 233 -3.51 -14.45 8.45
N ILE A 234 -3.89 -14.24 7.18
CA ILE A 234 -5.07 -14.84 6.54
C ILE A 234 -4.71 -16.17 5.86
N LEU A 235 -3.46 -16.37 5.44
CA LEU A 235 -2.96 -17.66 4.93
C LEU A 235 -2.66 -18.65 6.06
N GLU A 236 -2.08 -18.18 7.17
CA GLU A 236 -1.74 -19.04 8.31
C GLU A 236 -2.99 -19.66 8.96
N ARG A 237 -4.08 -18.89 9.13
CA ARG A 237 -5.32 -19.34 9.77
C ARG A 237 -5.92 -20.65 9.20
N PRO A 238 -6.04 -20.83 7.88
CA PRO A 238 -6.44 -22.09 7.27
C PRO A 238 -5.28 -23.11 7.11
N GLY A 239 -4.08 -22.86 7.66
CA GLY A 239 -2.99 -23.83 7.66
C GLY A 239 -1.99 -23.72 6.50
N VAL A 240 -1.86 -22.56 5.87
CA VAL A 240 -0.83 -22.27 4.84
C VAL A 240 0.27 -21.43 5.47
N GLY A 241 1.39 -22.05 5.85
CA GLY A 241 2.48 -21.33 6.53
C GLY A 241 3.56 -22.22 7.14
N ASN A 242 4.25 -21.70 8.15
CA ASN A 242 5.30 -22.42 8.88
C ASN A 242 4.69 -23.44 9.87
N PRO A 243 4.96 -24.76 9.74
CA PRO A 243 4.34 -25.78 10.59
C PRO A 243 4.60 -25.59 12.08
N ASP A 244 5.76 -25.05 12.47
CA ASP A 244 6.09 -24.84 13.88
C ASP A 244 5.27 -23.71 14.51
N ILE A 245 4.91 -22.68 13.74
CA ILE A 245 4.01 -21.58 14.15
C ILE A 245 2.56 -22.06 14.19
N LEU A 246 2.13 -22.79 13.16
CA LEU A 246 0.77 -23.35 13.07
C LEU A 246 0.48 -24.33 14.23
N ALA A 247 1.46 -25.17 14.59
CA ALA A 247 1.35 -26.10 15.72
C ALA A 247 1.17 -25.39 17.06
N GLN A 248 1.88 -24.28 17.32
CA GLN A 248 1.73 -23.46 18.53
C GLN A 248 0.30 -22.88 18.69
N HIS A 249 -0.42 -22.71 17.59
CA HIS A 249 -1.80 -22.20 17.58
C HIS A 249 -2.87 -23.29 17.37
N THR A 250 -2.49 -24.57 17.42
CA THR A 250 -3.39 -25.73 17.17
C THR A 250 -4.04 -25.68 15.77
N ILE A 251 -3.37 -25.06 14.79
CA ILE A 251 -3.86 -24.97 13.40
C ILE A 251 -3.34 -26.20 12.62
N PRO A 252 -4.21 -27.01 11.99
CA PRO A 252 -3.75 -28.10 11.13
C PRO A 252 -2.98 -27.58 9.92
N LEU A 253 -1.82 -28.19 9.64
CA LEU A 253 -1.03 -27.90 8.45
C LEU A 253 -1.76 -28.41 7.18
N ILE A 254 -2.03 -27.51 6.22
CA ILE A 254 -2.50 -27.86 4.88
C ILE A 254 -1.38 -27.68 3.85
N VAL A 255 -0.62 -26.58 3.92
CA VAL A 255 0.52 -26.32 3.04
C VAL A 255 1.71 -25.84 3.87
N ASN A 256 2.81 -26.60 3.81
CA ASN A 256 4.10 -26.19 4.36
C ASN A 256 4.73 -25.11 3.46
N LEU A 257 4.64 -23.86 3.90
CA LEU A 257 5.25 -22.71 3.25
C LEU A 257 5.86 -21.82 4.34
N THR A 258 7.06 -22.19 4.79
CA THR A 258 7.77 -21.58 5.92
C THR A 258 8.04 -20.08 5.79
N THR A 259 7.88 -19.50 4.60
CA THR A 259 8.10 -18.08 4.31
C THR A 259 6.83 -17.21 4.36
N VAL A 260 5.66 -17.76 4.73
CA VAL A 260 4.48 -16.93 5.03
C VAL A 260 4.76 -16.11 6.29
N GLY A 261 4.66 -14.78 6.20
CA GLY A 261 4.96 -13.83 7.28
C GLY A 261 6.37 -13.25 7.21
N GLU A 262 7.31 -14.02 6.63
CA GLU A 262 8.72 -13.66 6.46
C GLU A 262 8.94 -12.69 5.26
N ASN A 263 10.17 -12.17 5.12
CA ASN A 263 10.67 -11.34 3.99
C ASN A 263 9.99 -9.96 3.77
N LEU A 264 9.03 -9.58 4.62
CA LEU A 264 8.34 -8.29 4.69
C LEU A 264 9.27 -7.04 4.65
N GLN A 265 9.11 -6.06 3.77
CA GLN A 265 10.03 -4.89 3.68
C GLN A 265 9.37 -3.53 3.96
N ASP A 266 10.13 -2.59 4.55
CA ASP A 266 9.73 -1.17 4.72
C ASP A 266 10.96 -0.26 5.03
N GLN A 267 10.71 1.02 5.32
CA GLN A 267 11.70 2.08 5.50
C GLN A 267 11.54 2.80 6.85
N ILE A 268 12.64 2.93 7.61
CA ILE A 268 12.66 3.76 8.82
C ILE A 268 12.63 5.24 8.41
N ASN A 269 11.61 5.98 8.86
CA ASN A 269 11.57 7.44 8.72
C ASN A 269 12.39 8.13 9.83
N THR A 270 12.93 9.31 9.54
CA THR A 270 13.55 10.20 10.55
C THR A 270 13.31 11.64 10.16
N GLN A 271 12.86 12.47 11.12
CA GLN A 271 12.54 13.87 10.90
C GLN A 271 13.67 14.78 11.44
N PHE A 272 14.11 15.72 10.61
CA PHE A 272 14.92 16.86 11.03
C PHE A 272 14.11 18.14 10.80
N SER A 273 14.08 19.02 11.81
CA SER A 273 13.25 20.23 11.83
C SER A 273 14.10 21.45 12.17
N TYR A 274 13.90 22.56 11.43
CA TYR A 274 14.58 23.83 11.64
C TYR A 274 13.62 25.01 11.45
N THR A 275 13.63 25.96 12.37
CA THR A 275 12.82 27.18 12.30
C THR A 275 13.45 28.17 11.33
N SER A 276 12.84 28.38 10.16
CA SER A 276 13.31 29.37 9.20
C SER A 276 13.00 30.81 9.65
N ASN A 277 13.91 31.74 9.37
CA ASN A 277 13.70 33.18 9.53
C ASN A 277 12.75 33.78 8.47
N VAL A 278 12.28 32.97 7.51
CA VAL A 278 11.33 33.36 6.46
C VAL A 278 10.06 32.54 6.62
N SER A 279 8.91 33.22 6.68
CA SER A 279 7.60 32.57 6.66
C SER A 279 7.26 32.12 5.24
N TYR A 280 6.82 30.87 5.10
CA TYR A 280 6.35 30.32 3.82
C TYR A 280 4.87 29.94 3.92
N THR A 281 4.17 30.02 2.79
CA THR A 281 2.75 29.69 2.67
C THR A 281 2.54 28.70 1.52
N GLY A 282 1.54 27.82 1.67
CA GLY A 282 1.25 26.74 0.73
C GLY A 282 1.94 25.41 1.07
N GLN A 283 1.61 24.36 0.31
CA GLN A 283 2.00 22.98 0.54
C GLN A 283 3.35 22.63 -0.07
N GLY A 284 4.23 22.04 0.76
CA GLY A 284 5.49 21.47 0.34
C GLY A 284 5.29 20.33 -0.66
N THR A 285 5.89 20.46 -1.84
CA THR A 285 5.83 19.48 -2.94
C THR A 285 7.22 19.11 -3.43
N TYR A 286 8.20 19.22 -2.53
CA TYR A 286 9.62 18.96 -2.74
C TYR A 286 9.98 17.52 -2.44
N LEU A 287 10.78 16.89 -3.31
CA LEU A 287 11.33 15.56 -3.07
C LEU A 287 12.77 15.51 -3.58
N GLY A 288 13.66 14.95 -2.76
CA GLY A 288 15.05 14.67 -3.12
C GLY A 288 15.36 13.21 -2.84
N HIS A 289 15.99 12.53 -3.81
CA HIS A 289 16.51 11.17 -3.66
C HIS A 289 18.05 11.21 -3.71
N PRO A 290 18.72 11.66 -2.62
CA PRO A 290 20.16 11.49 -2.51
C PRO A 290 20.50 10.01 -2.36
N THR A 291 21.62 9.59 -2.96
CA THR A 291 22.23 8.30 -2.69
C THR A 291 23.04 8.34 -1.39
N ALA A 292 23.37 7.17 -0.84
CA ALA A 292 24.35 7.07 0.24
C ALA A 292 25.76 7.61 -0.14
N SER A 293 26.05 7.78 -1.44
CA SER A 293 27.28 8.43 -1.93
C SER A 293 27.19 9.95 -2.00
N ASP A 294 26.01 10.53 -2.19
CA ASP A 294 25.81 11.99 -2.06
C ASP A 294 25.92 12.44 -0.58
N ILE A 295 25.57 11.55 0.37
CA ILE A 295 25.61 11.82 1.82
C ILE A 295 27.01 11.52 2.41
N PHE A 296 27.55 10.32 2.18
CA PHE A 296 28.79 9.86 2.83
C PHE A 296 30.05 9.96 1.94
N GLY A 297 29.90 10.31 0.65
CA GLY A 297 31.01 10.51 -0.27
C GLY A 297 31.94 9.30 -0.37
N ARG A 298 33.23 9.50 -0.09
CA ARG A 298 34.23 8.42 -0.08
C ARG A 298 34.07 7.42 1.07
N ASN A 299 33.28 7.76 2.10
CA ASN A 299 33.09 6.91 3.28
C ASN A 299 31.92 5.92 3.15
N THR A 300 31.12 5.98 2.07
CA THR A 300 29.92 5.14 1.89
C THR A 300 30.20 3.65 2.07
N THR A 301 31.31 3.14 1.52
CA THR A 301 31.69 1.72 1.67
C THR A 301 31.97 1.34 3.12
N ASN A 302 32.59 2.24 3.89
CA ASN A 302 32.86 2.00 5.31
C ASN A 302 31.56 2.01 6.12
N VAL A 303 30.65 2.96 5.86
CA VAL A 303 29.32 3.02 6.51
C VAL A 303 28.49 1.78 6.17
N ALA A 304 28.49 1.34 4.90
CA ALA A 304 27.78 0.13 4.49
C ALA A 304 28.35 -1.15 5.13
N ASN A 305 29.67 -1.25 5.24
CA ASN A 305 30.34 -2.35 5.95
C ASN A 305 30.04 -2.33 7.45
N ASP A 306 30.08 -1.16 8.08
CA ASP A 306 29.80 -0.99 9.51
C ASP A 306 28.35 -1.38 9.85
N VAL A 307 27.36 -0.83 9.12
CA VAL A 307 25.95 -1.22 9.26
C VAL A 307 25.79 -2.73 9.06
N LYS A 308 26.38 -3.30 8.00
CA LYS A 308 26.27 -4.74 7.71
C LYS A 308 26.88 -5.62 8.80
N ASN A 309 28.04 -5.25 9.35
CA ASN A 309 28.71 -5.99 10.40
C ASN A 309 27.94 -5.93 11.74
N ASN A 310 27.25 -4.82 12.01
CA ASN A 310 26.49 -4.60 13.24
C ASN A 310 24.99 -4.95 13.09
N LEU A 311 24.53 -5.52 11.96
CA LEU A 311 23.10 -5.80 11.70
C LEU A 311 22.40 -6.58 12.83
N ALA A 312 23.04 -7.63 13.35
CA ALA A 312 22.50 -8.42 14.45
C ALA A 312 22.36 -7.59 15.75
N ASP A 313 23.37 -6.79 16.06
CA ASP A 313 23.40 -5.86 17.19
C ASP A 313 22.42 -4.70 17.05
N HIS A 314 22.04 -4.32 15.83
CA HIS A 314 20.95 -3.37 15.58
C HIS A 314 19.59 -4.04 15.77
N ALA A 315 19.37 -5.22 15.19
CA ALA A 315 18.12 -5.97 15.33
C ALA A 315 17.81 -6.30 16.80
N ALA A 316 18.80 -6.76 17.57
CA ALA A 316 18.68 -7.08 19.00
C ALA A 316 18.33 -5.88 19.90
N LYS A 317 18.44 -4.64 19.40
CA LYS A 317 18.03 -3.40 20.10
C LYS A 317 16.62 -2.93 19.71
N VAL A 318 16.04 -3.48 18.63
CA VAL A 318 14.71 -3.12 18.12
C VAL A 318 13.67 -4.20 18.45
N LEU A 319 14.09 -5.46 18.50
CA LEU A 319 13.25 -6.54 19.04
C LEU A 319 12.91 -6.25 20.51
N PRO A 320 11.62 -6.31 20.92
CA PRO A 320 11.29 -6.30 22.34
C PRO A 320 11.92 -7.52 23.04
N PRO A 321 12.25 -7.44 24.34
CA PRO A 321 12.73 -8.61 25.06
C PRO A 321 11.70 -9.74 24.93
N VAL A 322 12.16 -10.93 24.56
CA VAL A 322 11.30 -12.11 24.40
C VAL A 322 10.55 -12.33 25.70
N MET A 323 9.23 -12.17 25.66
CA MET A 323 8.35 -12.56 26.76
C MET A 323 8.53 -14.06 26.97
N ALA A 324 9.18 -14.43 28.07
CA ALA A 324 9.32 -15.83 28.46
C ALA A 324 7.92 -16.45 28.67
N PRO A 325 7.74 -17.75 28.35
CA PRO A 325 6.46 -18.43 28.43
C PRO A 325 5.95 -18.60 29.88
#